data_AF-B5KMF6-F1
#
_entry.id   AF-B5KMF6-F1
#
_cell.length_a   1.000
_cell.length_b   1.000
_cell.length_c   1.000
_cell.angle_alpha   90.00
_cell.angle_beta   90.00
_cell.angle_gamma   90.00
#
_symmetry.space_group_name_H-M   'P 1'
#
loop_
_entity.id
_entity.type
_entity.pdbx_description
1 polymer ?
#
loop_
_entity_poly.entity_id
_entity_poly.type
_entity_poly.pdbx_seq_one_letter_code
_entity_poly.pdbx_strand_id
1 'polypeptide(L)'
;DSNMKELAGPRFLIQRGCTYDQVEYRTVILPGCPLHANPLFTYPVALSCHCGTCNTDSDECAHKASSGDGARCSKPLRHIYPYPGLNSYIHPN
;
A
#
# COMPACT_ATOMS: atom_id res chain seq x y z
N ASP A 1 -23.00 9.53 -4.94
CA ASP A 1 -24.00 10.28 -4.20
C ASP A 1 -25.36 9.85 -4.70
N SER A 2 -26.03 8.96 -3.97
CA SER A 2 -27.33 8.44 -4.41
C SER A 2 -28.35 9.54 -4.14
N ASN A 3 -28.88 10.14 -5.20
CA ASN A 3 -29.89 11.21 -5.16
C ASN A 3 -31.26 10.74 -4.63
N MET A 4 -31.31 10.05 -3.49
CA MET A 4 -32.54 9.70 -2.79
C MET A 4 -32.61 10.42 -1.45
N LYS A 5 -32.86 11.73 -1.52
CA LYS A 5 -32.85 12.60 -0.34
C LYS A 5 -34.05 12.41 0.59
N GLU A 6 -35.01 11.53 0.26
CA GLU A 6 -36.30 11.46 0.99
C GLU A 6 -36.86 10.07 1.33
N LEU A 7 -36.25 8.95 0.90
CA LEU A 7 -36.87 7.62 1.13
C LEU A 7 -35.88 6.52 1.56
N ALA A 8 -34.71 6.88 2.08
CA ALA A 8 -33.75 5.91 2.60
C ALA A 8 -33.61 6.11 4.10
N GLY A 9 -34.17 5.19 4.88
CA GLY A 9 -33.65 4.94 6.23
C GLY A 9 -32.14 4.61 6.17
N PRO A 10 -31.46 4.51 7.33
CA PRO A 10 -29.99 4.36 7.44
C PRO A 10 -29.38 3.13 6.74
N ARG A 11 -30.18 2.32 6.04
CA ARG A 11 -29.84 1.04 5.42
C ARG A 11 -29.52 1.09 3.91
N PHE A 12 -29.62 2.25 3.24
CA PHE A 12 -29.50 2.31 1.77
C PHE A 12 -28.25 3.03 1.21
N LEU A 13 -27.32 3.46 2.07
CA LEU A 13 -26.04 4.01 1.63
C LEU A 13 -24.96 2.92 1.67
N ILE A 14 -24.90 2.08 0.62
CA ILE A 14 -23.86 1.07 0.48
C ILE A 14 -22.61 1.73 -0.12
N GLN A 15 -21.62 2.00 0.72
CA GLN A 15 -20.29 2.39 0.26
C GLN A 15 -19.46 1.13 -0.01
N ARG A 16 -18.82 1.08 -1.18
CA ARG A 16 -17.91 0.01 -1.57
C ARG A 16 -16.49 0.53 -1.63
N GLY A 17 -15.56 -0.19 -1.00
CA GLY A 17 -14.12 0.01 -1.12
C GLY A 17 -13.50 -1.11 -1.94
N CYS A 18 -12.32 -0.87 -2.51
CA CYS A 18 -11.52 -1.90 -3.13
C CYS A 18 -10.26 -2.11 -2.29
N THR A 19 -9.96 -3.37 -1.96
CA THR A 19 -8.79 -3.75 -1.18
C THR A 19 -8.11 -4.97 -1.80
N TYR A 20 -6.96 -5.34 -1.24
CA TYR A 20 -6.21 -6.51 -1.67
C TYR A 20 -7.05 -7.78 -1.50
N ASP A 21 -7.02 -8.63 -2.52
CA ASP A 21 -7.65 -9.95 -2.49
C ASP A 21 -6.59 -11.03 -2.33
N GLN A 22 -5.59 -11.03 -3.21
CA GLN A 22 -4.40 -11.86 -3.09
C GLN A 22 -3.15 -10.99 -3.00
N VAL A 23 -2.23 -11.35 -2.10
CA VAL A 23 -0.99 -10.59 -1.82
C VAL A 23 0.22 -11.52 -1.85
N GLU A 24 1.29 -11.05 -2.47
CA GLU A 24 2.62 -11.65 -2.42
C GLU A 24 3.56 -10.73 -1.63
N TYR A 25 4.37 -11.29 -0.72
CA TYR A 25 5.38 -10.52 0.00
C TYR A 25 6.72 -10.61 -0.72
N ARG A 26 7.29 -9.44 -1.08
CA ARG A 26 8.61 -9.34 -1.70
C ARG A 26 9.59 -8.66 -0.77
N THR A 27 10.84 -9.08 -0.79
CA THR A 27 11.90 -8.54 0.06
C THR A 27 12.98 -7.88 -0.79
N VAL A 28 13.42 -6.69 -0.39
CA VAL A 28 14.51 -5.93 -1.00
C VAL A 28 15.57 -5.59 0.04
N ILE A 29 16.79 -5.31 -0.44
CA ILE A 29 17.89 -4.84 0.40
C ILE A 29 17.97 -3.32 0.27
N LEU A 30 17.73 -2.60 1.36
CA LEU A 30 17.83 -1.13 1.40
C LEU A 30 19.31 -0.70 1.41
N PRO A 31 19.72 0.19 0.49
CA PRO A 31 21.08 0.72 0.49
C PRO A 31 21.25 1.78 1.59
N GLY A 32 22.47 1.89 2.13
CA GLY A 32 22.83 2.97 3.08
C GLY A 32 22.39 2.74 4.53
N CYS A 33 21.97 1.53 4.90
CA CYS A 33 21.69 1.17 6.28
C CYS A 33 22.99 1.10 7.13
N PRO A 34 22.95 1.47 8.43
CA PRO A 34 24.07 1.31 9.35
C PRO A 34 24.52 -0.15 9.49
N LEU A 35 25.78 -0.39 9.85
CA LEU A 35 26.38 -1.73 9.99
C LEU A 35 25.64 -2.67 10.96
N HIS A 36 24.88 -2.10 11.90
CA HIS A 36 24.12 -2.84 12.91
C HIS A 36 22.61 -2.89 12.63
N ALA A 37 22.17 -2.37 11.48
CA ALA A 37 20.77 -2.38 11.07
C ALA A 37 20.53 -3.49 10.05
N ASN A 38 19.40 -4.18 10.15
CA ASN A 38 18.98 -5.13 9.13
C ASN A 38 18.53 -4.36 7.87
N PRO A 39 19.19 -4.53 6.71
CA PRO A 39 18.82 -3.83 5.49
C PRO A 39 17.63 -4.48 4.76
N LEU A 40 17.14 -5.64 5.20
CA LEU A 40 16.03 -6.34 4.54
C LEU A 40 14.70 -5.64 4.83
N PHE A 41 13.98 -5.29 3.77
CA PHE A 41 12.66 -4.70 3.84
C PHE A 41 11.66 -5.52 3.03
N THR A 42 10.59 -5.99 3.68
CA THR A 42 9.54 -6.80 3.06
C THR A 42 8.27 -5.98 2.88
N TYR A 43 7.71 -5.98 1.68
CA TYR A 43 6.49 -5.22 1.35
C TYR A 43 5.47 -6.08 0.61
N PRO A 44 4.17 -5.79 0.77
CA PRO A 44 3.10 -6.49 0.06
C PRO A 44 2.97 -6.02 -1.39
N VAL A 45 2.75 -6.95 -2.30
CA VAL A 45 2.41 -6.74 -3.71
C VAL A 45 1.06 -7.37 -3.98
N ALA A 46 0.09 -6.57 -4.41
CA ALA A 46 -1.22 -7.06 -4.77
C ALA A 46 -1.15 -7.90 -6.06
N LEU A 47 -1.55 -9.17 -5.97
CA LEU A 47 -1.75 -10.04 -7.13
C LEU A 47 -3.16 -9.88 -7.72
N SER A 48 -4.14 -9.62 -6.86
CA SER A 48 -5.52 -9.29 -7.24
C SER A 48 -6.15 -8.32 -6.24
N CYS A 49 -7.24 -7.66 -6.67
CA CYS A 49 -8.04 -6.78 -5.84
C CYS A 49 -9.50 -7.25 -5.87
N HIS A 50 -10.23 -7.05 -4.77
CA HIS A 50 -11.68 -7.21 -4.74
C HIS A 50 -12.34 -5.91 -4.28
N CYS A 51 -13.57 -5.69 -4.73
CA CYS A 51 -14.35 -4.52 -4.33
C CYS A 51 -15.66 -4.94 -3.66
N GLY A 52 -15.85 -4.51 -2.42
CA GLY A 52 -16.97 -4.91 -1.57
C GLY A 52 -17.31 -3.84 -0.56
N THR A 53 -18.30 -4.13 0.28
CA THR A 53 -18.49 -3.37 1.53
C THR A 53 -17.25 -3.54 2.38
N CYS A 54 -16.65 -2.44 2.83
CA CYS A 54 -15.51 -2.50 3.74
C CYS A 54 -15.94 -3.16 5.04
N ASN A 55 -15.22 -4.20 5.48
CA ASN A 55 -15.54 -4.88 6.73
C ASN A 55 -14.91 -4.11 7.89
N THR A 56 -15.71 -3.35 8.63
CA THR A 56 -15.22 -2.54 9.77
C THR A 56 -14.65 -3.36 10.92
N ASP A 57 -14.89 -4.67 10.96
CA ASP A 57 -14.34 -5.56 12.00
C ASP A 57 -12.90 -5.99 11.72
N SER A 58 -12.49 -6.03 10.44
CA SER A 58 -11.15 -6.49 10.01
C SER A 58 -10.31 -5.42 9.33
N ASP A 59 -10.96 -4.45 8.69
CA ASP A 59 -10.33 -3.50 7.79
C ASP A 59 -10.41 -2.07 8.35
N GLU A 60 -9.34 -1.31 8.19
CA GLU A 60 -9.35 0.12 8.49
C GLU A 60 -10.06 0.88 7.36
N CYS A 61 -11.39 1.00 7.48
CA CYS A 61 -12.25 1.69 6.52
C CYS A 61 -12.08 3.22 6.61
N ALA A 62 -11.04 3.76 5.98
CA ALA A 62 -10.74 5.19 6.00
C ALA A 62 -10.97 5.86 4.63
N HIS A 63 -11.49 7.09 4.64
CA HIS A 63 -11.73 7.88 3.43
C HIS A 63 -10.43 8.29 2.70
N LYS A 64 -9.34 8.34 3.45
CA LYS A 64 -7.96 8.33 2.94
C LYS A 64 -7.25 7.27 3.75
N ALA A 65 -6.48 6.41 3.10
CA ALA A 65 -5.57 5.55 3.84
C ALA A 65 -4.70 6.44 4.75
N SER A 66 -4.37 5.97 5.96
CA SER A 66 -3.37 6.66 6.80
C SER A 66 -2.03 6.77 6.04
N SER A 67 -1.80 5.86 5.08
CA SER A 67 -0.79 5.92 4.01
C SER A 67 -1.21 6.76 2.80
N GLY A 68 -1.96 7.85 3.00
CA GLY A 68 -2.48 8.77 1.97
C GLY A 68 -1.43 9.42 1.07
N ASP A 69 -0.16 9.07 1.29
CA ASP A 69 0.93 9.21 0.36
C ASP A 69 1.79 7.94 0.44
N GLY A 70 1.44 6.88 -0.28
CA GLY A 70 2.23 5.64 -0.36
C GLY A 70 3.69 5.86 -0.82
N ALA A 71 4.02 7.07 -1.26
CA ALA A 71 5.35 7.51 -1.65
C ALA A 71 5.93 8.64 -0.77
N ARG A 72 5.42 8.91 0.44
CA ARG A 72 6.07 9.86 1.36
C ARG A 72 7.21 9.19 2.13
N CYS A 73 8.43 9.57 1.78
CA CYS A 73 9.62 9.23 2.55
C CYS A 73 9.87 10.33 3.61
N SER A 74 10.08 9.95 4.87
CA SER A 74 10.46 10.88 5.93
C SER A 74 11.88 11.42 5.80
N LYS A 75 12.72 10.74 5.01
CA LYS A 75 14.11 11.11 4.72
C LYS A 75 14.27 11.43 3.24
N PRO A 76 15.12 12.41 2.88
CA PRO A 76 15.42 12.68 1.48
C PRO A 76 16.10 11.46 0.85
N LEU A 77 15.71 11.13 -0.39
CA LEU A 77 16.42 10.15 -1.20
C LEU A 77 17.82 10.70 -1.48
N ARG A 78 18.82 10.21 -0.75
CA ARG A 78 20.22 10.52 -1.05
C ARG A 78 20.63 9.64 -2.21
N HIS A 79 21.23 10.24 -3.24
CA HIS A 79 21.80 9.54 -4.37
C HIS A 79 22.96 8.68 -3.86
N ILE A 80 22.70 7.41 -3.55
CA ILE A 80 23.74 6.45 -3.20
C ILE A 80 24.35 6.04 -4.54
N TYR A 81 25.62 6.36 -4.76
CA TYR A 81 26.33 5.92 -5.96
C TYR A 81 26.16 4.40 -6.11
N PRO A 82 25.72 3.90 -7.28
CA PRO A 82 25.70 2.47 -7.50
C PRO A 82 27.14 1.96 -7.44
N TYR A 83 27.43 1.10 -6.46
CA TYR A 83 28.67 0.34 -6.49
C TYR A 83 28.66 -0.53 -7.77
N PRO A 84 29.76 -0.53 -8.55
CA PRO A 84 29.86 -1.38 -9.72
C PRO A 84 29.89 -2.84 -9.26
N GLY A 85 28.74 -3.53 -9.37
CA GLY A 85 28.59 -4.94 -8.98
C GLY A 85 27.25 -5.31 -8.35
N LEU A 86 26.39 -4.36 -7.98
CA LEU A 86 25.06 -4.68 -7.47
C LEU A 86 24.11 -4.90 -8.65
N ASN A 87 23.89 -6.17 -9.01
CA ASN A 87 22.99 -6.54 -10.10
C ASN A 87 21.57 -6.07 -9.75
N SER A 88 21.14 -4.97 -10.36
CA SER A 88 19.82 -4.40 -10.16
C SER A 88 18.81 -5.24 -10.93
N TYR A 89 18.37 -6.34 -10.32
CA TYR A 89 17.15 -7.03 -10.74
C TYR A 89 15.93 -6.20 -10.31
N ILE A 90 15.81 -5.00 -10.87
CA ILE A 90 14.54 -4.27 -10.96
C ILE A 90 14.18 -4.38 -12.44
N HIS A 91 13.52 -5.48 -12.81
CA HIS A 91 12.80 -5.57 -14.07
C HIS A 91 11.40 -5.01 -13.82
N PRO A 92 11.07 -3.78 -14.27
CA PRO A 92 9.68 -3.41 -14.45
C PRO A 92 9.19 -4.16 -15.69
N ASN A 93 8.27 -5.09 -15.50
CA ASN A 93 7.39 -5.58 -16.57
C ASN A 93 6.00 -5.05 -16.28
#